data_AF-A0A0K1E702-F1
#
_entry.id   AF-A0A0K1E702-F1
#
_cell.length_a   1.000
_cell.length_b   1.000
_cell.length_c   1.000
_cell.angle_alpha   90.00
_cell.angle_beta   90.00
_cell.angle_gamma   90.00
#
_symmetry.space_group_name_H-M   'P 1'
#
loop_
_entity.id
_entity.type
_entity.pdbx_description
1 polymer ?
#
loop_
_entity_poly.entity_id
_entity_poly.type
_entity_poly.pdbx_seq_one_letter_code
_entity_poly.pdbx_strand_id
1 'polypeptide(L)'
;MRPPLLVVLCSLGLLACEPALQPYGFMAQQYDPDEECLGPSRLVDVLNGPEPEPCNEPRCWHSAFDEIFITTRTCIAPPDFTDGTQDPPGSDCALALAALEAKELCEE
;
A
#
# COMPACT_ATOMS: atom_id res chain seq x y z
N MET A 1 3.03 16.42 69.70
CA MET A 1 3.91 15.82 68.67
C MET A 1 3.03 15.31 67.55
N ARG A 2 3.11 15.91 66.35
CA ARG A 2 2.36 15.51 65.14
C ARG A 2 3.37 14.97 64.12
N PRO A 3 3.16 13.81 63.50
CA PRO A 3 4.06 13.33 62.45
C PRO A 3 3.75 14.05 61.13
N PRO A 4 4.76 14.31 60.27
CA PRO A 4 4.51 14.79 58.92
C PRO A 4 4.15 13.60 58.03
N LEU A 5 2.97 13.67 57.40
CA LEU A 5 2.57 12.72 56.37
C LEU A 5 3.27 13.14 55.07
N LEU A 6 4.33 12.41 54.71
CA LEU A 6 5.12 12.62 53.51
C LEU A 6 4.31 12.06 52.32
N VAL A 7 3.72 12.96 51.53
CA VAL A 7 3.02 12.61 50.29
C VAL A 7 4.08 12.30 49.24
N VAL A 8 4.39 11.01 49.08
CA VAL A 8 5.19 10.52 47.95
C VAL A 8 4.29 10.51 46.72
N LEU A 9 4.36 11.58 45.92
CA LEU A 9 3.83 11.58 44.56
C LEU A 9 4.67 10.61 43.72
N CYS A 10 4.20 9.38 43.57
CA CYS A 10 4.65 8.48 42.51
C CYS A 10 4.20 9.07 41.17
N SER A 11 5.10 9.80 40.52
CA SER A 11 4.98 10.14 39.10
C SER A 11 4.97 8.84 38.31
N LEU A 12 3.78 8.33 37.97
CA LEU A 12 3.62 7.30 36.96
C LEU A 12 4.19 7.87 35.66
N GLY A 13 5.39 7.44 35.30
CA GLY A 13 5.92 7.63 33.96
C GLY A 13 4.95 6.97 32.99
N LEU A 14 4.26 7.78 32.19
CA LEU A 14 3.63 7.33 30.97
C LEU A 14 4.75 6.78 30.08
N LEU A 15 4.98 5.47 30.16
CA LEU A 15 5.56 4.72 29.05
C LEU A 15 4.60 4.96 27.89
N ALA A 16 4.95 5.93 27.03
CA ALA A 16 4.33 6.07 25.74
C ALA A 16 4.69 4.81 24.96
N CYS A 17 3.88 3.75 25.11
CA CYS A 17 3.87 2.65 24.18
C CYS A 17 3.48 3.27 22.84
N GLU A 18 4.48 3.48 21.98
CA GLU A 18 4.22 3.68 20.56
C GLU A 18 3.34 2.52 20.11
N PRO A 19 2.20 2.78 19.42
CA PRO A 19 1.39 1.70 18.91
C PRO A 19 2.29 0.80 18.08
N ALA A 20 2.22 -0.51 18.35
CA ALA A 20 3.00 -1.48 17.59
C ALA A 20 2.75 -1.25 16.10
N LEU A 21 3.82 -1.15 15.31
CA LEU A 21 3.71 -1.12 13.86
C LEU A 21 2.92 -2.36 13.45
N GLN A 22 1.76 -2.14 12.85
CA GLN A 22 1.00 -3.20 12.19
C GLN A 22 1.47 -3.16 10.74
N PRO A 23 2.27 -4.11 10.26
CA PRO A 23 2.59 -4.16 8.85
C PRO A 23 1.39 -4.70 8.06
N TYR A 24 1.22 -4.26 6.81
CA TYR A 24 0.26 -4.84 5.87
C TYR A 24 0.91 -5.04 4.50
N GLY A 25 0.35 -5.95 3.72
CA GLY A 25 0.87 -6.27 2.39
C GLY A 25 0.34 -5.32 1.32
N PHE A 26 1.23 -4.74 0.52
CA PHE A 26 0.89 -4.10 -0.74
C PHE A 26 0.71 -5.21 -1.80
N MET A 27 -0.55 -5.56 -2.06
CA MET A 27 -0.94 -6.59 -3.02
C MET A 27 -1.31 -5.93 -4.35
N ALA A 28 -0.72 -6.39 -5.45
CA ALA A 28 -1.00 -5.87 -6.79
C ALA A 28 -0.87 -6.95 -7.87
N GLN A 29 -1.42 -6.68 -9.04
CA GLN A 29 -1.22 -7.46 -10.27
C GLN A 29 -0.17 -6.75 -11.12
N GLN A 30 0.84 -7.46 -11.60
CA GLN A 30 1.79 -6.91 -12.56
C GLN A 30 1.16 -6.92 -13.95
N TYR A 31 1.32 -5.83 -14.69
CA TYR A 31 0.95 -5.78 -16.10
C TYR A 31 2.12 -6.24 -16.96
N ASP A 32 1.82 -7.11 -17.92
CA ASP A 32 2.75 -7.52 -18.97
C ASP A 32 2.44 -6.71 -20.24
N PRO A 33 3.34 -5.82 -20.69
CA PRO A 33 3.12 -5.01 -21.88
C PRO A 33 3.28 -5.80 -23.19
N ASP A 34 4.00 -6.92 -23.19
CA ASP A 34 4.21 -7.74 -24.39
C ASP A 34 2.99 -8.62 -24.68
N GLU A 35 2.34 -9.12 -23.63
CA GLU A 35 1.11 -9.93 -23.71
C GLU A 35 -0.18 -9.11 -23.51
N GLU A 36 -0.06 -7.84 -23.17
CA GLU A 36 -1.15 -6.90 -22.86
C GLU A 36 -2.14 -7.42 -21.79
N CYS A 37 -1.64 -8.13 -20.78
CA CYS A 37 -2.45 -8.83 -19.78
C CYS A 37 -1.99 -8.55 -18.34
N LEU A 38 -2.84 -8.93 -17.37
CA LEU A 38 -2.50 -8.87 -15.95
C LEU A 38 -2.11 -10.24 -15.41
N GLY A 39 -0.95 -10.31 -14.76
CA GLY A 39 -0.56 -11.45 -13.95
C GLY A 39 -1.44 -11.60 -12.69
N PRO A 40 -1.28 -12.71 -11.95
CA PRO A 40 -2.04 -12.93 -10.72
C PRO A 40 -1.70 -11.90 -9.64
N SER A 41 -2.65 -11.63 -8.74
CA SER A 41 -2.42 -10.74 -7.61
C SER A 41 -1.41 -11.36 -6.64
N ARG A 42 -0.32 -10.64 -6.37
CA ARG A 42 0.79 -11.08 -5.51
C ARG A 42 1.19 -10.01 -4.50
N LEU A 43 1.89 -10.44 -3.45
CA LEU A 43 2.53 -9.54 -2.50
C LEU A 43 3.74 -8.90 -3.18
N VAL A 44 3.70 -7.57 -3.33
CA VAL A 44 4.78 -6.80 -3.95
C VAL A 44 5.69 -6.21 -2.89
N ASP A 45 5.12 -5.67 -1.80
CA ASP A 45 5.89 -5.13 -0.67
C ASP A 45 5.09 -5.19 0.64
N VAL A 46 5.73 -4.86 1.76
CA VAL A 46 5.13 -4.77 3.10
C VAL A 46 5.29 -3.34 3.63
N LEU A 47 4.15 -2.69 3.86
CA LEU A 47 4.09 -1.31 4.33
C LEU A 47 3.83 -1.27 5.84
N ASN A 48 4.32 -0.21 6.49
CA ASN A 48 4.12 0.01 7.91
C ASN A 48 2.92 0.91 8.16
N GLY A 49 2.07 0.54 9.12
CA GLY A 49 0.92 1.34 9.55
C GLY A 49 -0.38 0.55 9.42
N PRO A 50 -1.51 1.06 9.94
CA PRO A 50 -2.78 0.35 9.80
C PRO A 50 -3.08 0.05 8.33
N GLU A 51 -3.62 -1.13 8.05
CA GLU A 51 -4.11 -1.47 6.71
C GLU A 51 -5.17 -0.44 6.29
N PRO A 52 -5.00 0.22 5.13
CA PRO A 52 -5.95 1.22 4.67
C PRO A 52 -7.22 0.57 4.14
N GLU A 53 -8.29 1.36 4.05
CA GLU A 53 -9.48 0.95 3.31
C GLU A 53 -9.14 0.73 1.81
N PRO A 54 -9.87 -0.16 1.13
CA PRO A 54 -9.73 -0.38 -0.31
C PRO A 54 -9.93 0.91 -1.12
N CYS A 55 -9.37 0.94 -2.33
CA CYS A 55 -9.58 2.05 -3.23
C CYS A 55 -10.97 2.03 -3.84
N ASN A 56 -11.56 3.22 -3.95
CA ASN A 56 -12.83 3.40 -4.67
C ASN A 56 -12.67 3.11 -6.17
N GLU A 57 -11.48 3.34 -6.70
CA GLU A 57 -11.10 3.14 -8.10
C GLU A 57 -9.76 2.39 -8.18
N PRO A 58 -9.54 1.55 -9.20
CA PRO A 58 -8.24 0.94 -9.43
C PRO A 58 -7.13 1.98 -9.54
N ARG A 59 -5.96 1.67 -8.97
CA ARG A 59 -4.76 2.50 -9.05
C ARG A 59 -3.71 1.81 -9.90
N CYS A 60 -3.01 2.62 -10.70
CA CYS A 60 -1.83 2.19 -11.42
C CYS A 60 -0.58 2.82 -10.83
N TRP A 61 0.47 2.02 -10.68
CA TRP A 61 1.73 2.44 -10.09
C TRP A 61 2.90 2.00 -10.95
N HIS A 62 3.84 2.93 -11.15
CA HIS A 62 5.17 2.67 -11.71
C HIS A 62 6.13 2.35 -10.57
N SER A 63 6.79 1.20 -10.60
CA SER A 63 7.86 0.88 -9.65
C SER A 63 9.16 1.61 -10.02
N ALA A 64 10.14 1.59 -9.11
CA ALA A 64 11.49 2.09 -9.40
C ALA A 64 12.26 1.27 -10.46
N PHE A 65 11.71 0.12 -10.87
CA PHE A 65 12.28 -0.77 -11.90
C PHE A 65 11.50 -0.73 -13.22
N ASP A 66 10.70 0.31 -13.44
CA ASP A 66 9.85 0.49 -14.63
C ASP A 66 8.81 -0.64 -14.80
N GLU A 67 8.42 -1.33 -13.72
CA GLU A 67 7.33 -2.30 -13.74
C GLU A 67 5.99 -1.60 -13.43
N ILE A 68 4.93 -2.08 -14.06
CA ILE A 68 3.58 -1.54 -13.90
C ILE A 68 2.75 -2.45 -13.01
N PHE A 69 2.14 -1.88 -11.98
CA PHE A 69 1.31 -2.59 -11.01
C PHE A 69 -0.08 -1.98 -10.88
N ILE A 70 -1.10 -2.82 -10.92
CA ILE A 70 -2.50 -2.46 -10.71
C ILE A 70 -3.00 -3.01 -9.38
N THR A 71 -3.68 -2.18 -8.59
CA THR A 71 -4.37 -2.64 -7.37
C THR A 71 -5.67 -1.88 -7.11
N THR A 72 -6.65 -2.59 -6.57
CA THR A 72 -7.88 -2.01 -5.98
C THR A 72 -7.85 -2.05 -4.46
N ARG A 73 -6.82 -2.66 -3.86
CA ARG A 73 -6.76 -2.93 -2.41
C ARG A 73 -6.11 -1.80 -1.61
N THR A 74 -5.14 -1.12 -2.19
CA THR A 74 -4.33 -0.16 -1.43
C THR A 74 -4.06 1.08 -2.27
N CYS A 75 -4.43 2.25 -1.73
CA CYS A 75 -4.25 3.53 -2.45
C CYS A 75 -2.95 4.23 -2.09
N ILE A 76 -2.17 3.60 -1.22
CA ILE A 76 -0.85 4.02 -0.80
C ILE A 76 0.10 2.94 -1.29
N ALA A 77 0.99 3.33 -2.20
CA ALA A 77 2.02 2.45 -2.71
C ALA A 77 3.30 2.52 -1.85
N PRO A 78 4.25 1.62 -2.08
CA PRO A 78 5.61 1.75 -1.55
C PRO A 78 6.23 3.12 -1.90
N PRO A 79 7.18 3.62 -1.09
CA PRO A 79 7.71 4.98 -1.22
C PRO A 79 8.48 5.22 -2.53
N ASP A 80 8.91 4.17 -3.20
CA ASP A 80 9.62 4.17 -4.48
C ASP A 80 8.69 3.99 -5.69
N PHE A 81 7.38 3.97 -5.47
CA PHE A 81 6.38 3.87 -6.54
C PHE A 81 5.83 5.26 -6.87
N THR A 82 5.56 5.50 -8.15
CA THR A 82 4.92 6.72 -8.65
C THR A 82 3.53 6.41 -9.19
N ASP A 83 2.56 7.25 -8.86
CA ASP A 83 1.18 7.11 -9.35
C ASP A 83 1.08 7.44 -10.83
N GLY A 84 0.68 6.46 -11.64
CA GLY A 84 0.41 6.61 -13.07
C GLY A 84 -1.07 6.52 -13.44
N THR A 85 -1.98 6.55 -12.45
CA THR A 85 -3.42 6.33 -12.66
C THR A 85 -4.05 7.34 -13.63
N GLN A 86 -3.44 8.51 -13.82
CA GLN A 86 -3.93 9.59 -14.69
C GLN A 86 -3.02 9.83 -15.89
N ASP A 87 -2.13 8.88 -16.18
CA ASP A 87 -1.26 8.96 -17.35
C ASP A 87 -2.08 9.02 -18.65
N PRO A 88 -1.55 9.67 -19.71
CA PRO A 88 -2.28 9.87 -20.94
C PRO A 88 -2.68 8.52 -21.59
N PRO A 89 -3.75 8.52 -22.41
CA PRO A 89 -4.13 7.33 -23.18
C PRO A 89 -2.97 6.77 -24.00
N GLY A 90 -2.81 5.45 -23.98
CA GLY A 90 -1.70 4.76 -24.65
C GLY A 90 -0.41 4.65 -23.84
N SER A 91 -0.37 5.17 -22.60
CA SER A 91 0.65 4.81 -21.62
C SER A 91 0.44 3.38 -21.10
N ASP A 92 1.49 2.75 -20.59
CA ASP A 92 1.39 1.41 -20.01
C ASP A 92 0.40 1.36 -18.85
N CYS A 93 0.29 2.42 -18.04
CA CYS A 93 -0.73 2.50 -17.01
C CYS A 93 -2.17 2.57 -17.57
N ALA A 94 -2.39 3.34 -18.64
CA ALA A 94 -3.69 3.39 -19.30
C ALA A 94 -4.06 2.02 -19.91
N LEU A 95 -3.09 1.31 -20.49
CA LEU A 95 -3.26 -0.03 -21.04
C LEU A 95 -3.53 -1.07 -19.94
N ALA A 96 -2.77 -1.02 -18.84
CA ALA A 96 -2.97 -1.90 -17.69
C ALA A 96 -4.33 -1.74 -17.02
N LEU A 97 -4.83 -0.50 -16.91
CA LEU A 97 -6.18 -0.22 -16.41
C LEU A 97 -7.26 -0.74 -17.38
N ALA A 98 -7.04 -0.63 -18.69
CA ALA A 98 -7.94 -1.21 -19.69
C ALA A 98 -7.96 -2.74 -19.63
N ALA A 99 -6.80 -3.39 -19.45
CA ALA A 99 -6.69 -4.83 -19.24
C ALA A 99 -7.46 -5.29 -17.99
N LEU A 100 -7.42 -4.51 -16.90
CA LEU A 100 -8.22 -4.79 -15.70
C LEU A 100 -9.72 -4.74 -16.00
N GLU A 101 -10.19 -3.70 -16.72
CA GLU A 101 -11.59 -3.53 -17.08
C GLU A 101 -12.08 -4.67 -17.99
N ALA A 102 -11.25 -5.07 -18.96
CA ALA A 102 -11.51 -6.17 -19.88
C ALA A 102 -11.36 -7.56 -19.23
N LYS A 103 -10.69 -7.65 -18.07
CA LYS A 103 -10.35 -8.90 -17.37
C LYS A 103 -9.39 -9.78 -18.18
N GLU A 104 -8.45 -9.16 -18.87
CA GLU A 104 -7.37 -9.85 -19.59
C GLU A 104 -6.32 -10.31 -18.58
N LEU A 105 -6.20 -11.62 -18.40
CA LEU A 105 -5.25 -12.25 -17.49
C LEU A 105 -4.23 -13.05 -18.30
N CYS A 106 -2.97 -13.00 -17.89
CA CYS A 106 -1.92 -13.75 -18.56
C CYS A 106 -2.13 -15.26 -18.38
N GLU A 107 -1.79 -16.05 -19.40
CA GLU A 107 -1.82 -17.51 -19.31
C GLU A 107 -0.66 -18.01 -18.42
N GLU A 108 -0.93 -18.95 -17.52
CA GLU A 108 0.09 -19.52 -16.59
C GLU A 108 0.95 -20.63 -17.21
#